data_AF-A0A9X7W0Y1-F1
#
_entry.id   AF-A0A9X7W0Y1-F1
#
_cell.length_a   1.000
_cell.length_b   1.000
_cell.length_c   1.000
_cell.angle_alpha   90.00
_cell.angle_beta   90.00
_cell.angle_gamma   90.00
#
_symmetry.space_group_name_H-M   'P 1'
#
loop_
_entity.id
_entity.type
_entity.pdbx_description
1 polymer ?
#
loop_
_entity_poly.entity_id
_entity_poly.type
_entity_poly.pdbx_seq_one_letter_code
_entity_poly.pdbx_strand_id
1 'polypeptide(L)'
;MGGYPTKGGSILQLFSVIRRISEANRSAQRQMERQLNSLTKPLGSLGDVEDLAIQLAGMTGSTELTIDPAMVLLLAADHGVTAEGVSAFPADVTQQMVQNFLSQGAAINVLSRASLARVQVIDMGINADLSIPGLISRKIRMGTSNMTKGPAMSYDEAIRAIETGIEIAHDAVTQGAKLLALGEMGIGNTTASSAILAVLGQIPVEDVVGVGTGIRDNVRERKIFVIEKAIAVNQPNAFDPIDILSKVGGFEIAGLTGIVLEAAASRVPVLVDGFITAVAALIATKLAPLSAQYLIGSHESVEPGHKIVNRLLGIRPLLRLHLRLGEGSGAALALPILRTATLIPKEMSTFESAQISGALDGSVQGASAEPQSVSSVPPVPKRHEFQSFYKEGVYKAIYERRDIRSFLKHPIEEEKLRRILDAAHHAPSVGFMQPWNFILVQSDSIKQQLHDMVSKEVQIAGNYFEGHRAELYPKLKVQGIVEAPITLCVTNDPTRDGTHVLGRNTIPETDVYSVVCAIENLWLAARAEGLGVGWVSFYKKEDVRQLLGIPAHIDPVALLSIGYTAAFQNKPILESVGWGRRQSLEDLLFSDAWGMPFTFQRKIGAAE
;
A
#
# COMPACT_ATOMS: atom_id res chain seq x y z
N MET A 1 -32.78 22.93 34.40
CA MET A 1 -33.43 22.44 33.16
C MET A 1 -32.43 22.73 32.05
N GLY A 2 -31.64 21.78 31.58
CA GLY A 2 -32.07 20.52 30.98
C GLY A 2 -31.92 20.70 29.47
N GLY A 3 -30.85 20.18 28.88
CA GLY A 3 -30.56 20.36 27.46
C GLY A 3 -29.26 19.70 27.01
N TYR A 4 -29.21 18.37 27.07
CA TYR A 4 -28.44 17.53 26.15
C TYR A 4 -29.34 16.35 25.73
N PRO A 5 -29.14 15.70 24.57
CA PRO A 5 -28.30 16.06 23.43
C PRO A 5 -29.06 16.02 22.08
N THR A 6 -28.52 16.72 21.09
CA THR A 6 -28.92 16.55 19.68
C THR A 6 -28.41 15.22 19.15
N LYS A 7 -29.33 14.27 18.95
CA LYS A 7 -29.12 13.06 18.14
C LYS A 7 -28.86 13.47 16.69
N GLY A 8 -27.69 13.16 16.13
CA GLY A 8 -27.42 13.31 14.69
C GLY A 8 -26.00 13.61 14.21
N GLY A 9 -24.97 13.59 15.07
CA GLY A 9 -23.57 13.79 14.64
C GLY A 9 -22.65 12.78 15.31
N SER A 10 -22.07 11.87 14.53
CA SER A 10 -21.06 10.92 15.05
C SER A 10 -20.19 10.27 13.97
N ILE A 11 -20.53 10.35 12.67
CA ILE A 11 -19.62 9.85 11.61
C ILE A 11 -19.08 10.96 10.72
N LEU A 12 -19.69 12.15 10.82
CA LEU A 12 -19.35 13.30 9.98
C LEU A 12 -17.95 13.85 10.30
N GLN A 13 -17.52 13.83 11.57
CA GLN A 13 -16.20 14.33 11.95
C GLN A 13 -15.11 13.41 11.44
N LEU A 14 -15.19 12.10 11.68
CA LEU A 14 -14.25 11.12 11.11
C LEU A 14 -14.11 11.26 9.58
N PHE A 15 -15.21 11.25 8.83
CA PHE A 15 -15.15 11.40 7.38
C PHE A 15 -14.64 12.77 6.93
N SER A 16 -14.93 13.84 7.67
CA SER A 16 -14.42 15.17 7.36
C SER A 16 -12.90 15.25 7.48
N VAL A 17 -12.31 14.58 8.48
CA VAL A 17 -10.87 14.51 8.69
C VAL A 17 -10.23 13.68 7.59
N ILE A 18 -10.77 12.50 7.28
CA ILE A 18 -10.26 11.62 6.21
C ILE A 18 -10.19 12.37 4.88
N ARG A 19 -11.21 13.18 4.53
CA ARG A 19 -11.25 13.97 3.29
C ARG A 19 -10.20 15.07 3.21
N ARG A 20 -9.66 15.53 4.34
CA ARG A 20 -8.59 16.56 4.37
C ARG A 20 -7.20 15.96 4.19
N ILE A 21 -7.02 14.65 4.38
CA ILE A 21 -5.73 13.98 4.20
C ILE A 21 -5.37 14.04 2.71
N SER A 22 -4.18 14.55 2.42
CA SER A 22 -3.67 14.76 1.06
C SER A 22 -2.33 14.07 0.87
N GLU A 23 -1.90 13.89 -0.39
CA GLU A 23 -0.56 13.37 -0.68
C GLU A 23 0.54 14.28 -0.12
N ALA A 24 1.66 13.66 0.24
CA ALA A 24 2.90 14.36 0.58
C ALA A 24 3.37 15.22 -0.59
N ASN A 25 3.92 16.39 -0.27
CA ASN A 25 4.30 17.39 -1.25
C ASN A 25 5.60 17.01 -1.97
N ARG A 26 5.45 16.46 -3.19
CA ARG A 26 6.59 16.07 -4.05
C ARG A 26 7.49 17.24 -4.45
N SER A 27 6.98 18.46 -4.52
CA SER A 27 7.80 19.63 -4.83
C SER A 27 8.74 19.96 -3.67
N ALA A 28 8.22 19.96 -2.44
CA ALA A 28 9.03 20.19 -1.24
C ALA A 28 10.09 19.09 -1.07
N GLN A 29 9.76 17.83 -1.33
CA GLN A 29 10.73 16.72 -1.35
C GLN A 29 11.89 16.97 -2.32
N ARG A 30 11.58 17.32 -3.59
CA ARG A 30 12.61 17.61 -4.61
C ARG A 30 13.45 18.85 -4.27
N GLN A 31 12.84 19.86 -3.64
CA GLN A 31 13.56 21.04 -3.19
C GLN A 31 14.52 20.71 -2.05
N MET A 32 14.07 19.93 -1.07
CA MET A 32 14.92 19.45 0.04
C MET A 32 16.07 18.56 -0.47
N GLU A 33 15.80 17.65 -1.39
CA GLU A 33 16.83 16.80 -2.01
C GLU A 33 17.92 17.65 -2.70
N ARG A 34 17.54 18.68 -3.47
CA ARG A 34 18.48 19.61 -4.10
C ARG A 34 19.31 20.37 -3.06
N GLN A 35 18.69 20.80 -1.97
CA GLN A 35 19.37 21.49 -0.89
C GLN A 35 20.39 20.57 -0.19
N LEU A 36 20.02 19.33 0.11
CA LEU A 36 20.92 18.34 0.72
C LEU A 36 22.11 17.97 -0.19
N ASN A 37 21.89 17.94 -1.51
CA ASN A 37 22.92 17.65 -2.50
C ASN A 37 23.92 18.80 -2.70
N SER A 38 23.65 20.01 -2.21
CA SER A 38 24.57 21.15 -2.29
C SER A 38 25.46 21.33 -1.05
N LEU A 39 25.15 20.60 0.03
CA LEU A 39 25.89 20.64 1.29
C LEU A 39 27.32 20.09 1.13
N THR A 40 28.27 20.56 1.95
CA THR A 40 29.69 20.17 1.94
C THR A 40 29.94 18.72 2.37
N LYS A 41 29.37 17.76 1.64
CA LYS A 41 29.49 16.32 1.84
C LYS A 41 29.40 15.59 0.50
N PRO A 42 29.95 14.36 0.38
CA PRO A 42 29.62 13.50 -0.74
C PRO A 42 28.11 13.23 -0.83
N LEU A 43 27.60 13.05 -2.05
CA LEU A 43 26.18 12.78 -2.27
C LEU A 43 25.72 11.52 -1.52
N GLY A 44 24.61 11.63 -0.80
CA GLY A 44 24.02 10.54 -0.01
C GLY A 44 24.85 10.04 1.17
N SER A 45 25.96 10.70 1.54
CA SER A 45 26.87 10.18 2.58
C SER A 45 26.28 10.19 3.99
N LEU A 46 25.16 10.88 4.23
CA LEU A 46 24.45 10.84 5.51
C LEU A 46 23.28 9.83 5.51
N GLY A 47 23.09 9.09 4.41
CA GLY A 47 22.17 7.94 4.32
C GLY A 47 20.73 8.27 4.72
N ASP A 48 20.14 7.42 5.55
CA ASP A 48 18.74 7.51 6.01
C ASP A 48 18.38 8.86 6.66
N VAL A 49 19.36 9.63 7.15
CA VAL A 49 19.12 10.97 7.72
C VAL A 49 18.74 11.97 6.63
N GLU A 50 19.29 11.84 5.41
CA GLU A 50 18.91 12.65 4.26
C GLU A 50 17.49 12.29 3.80
N ASP A 51 17.20 10.99 3.71
CA ASP A 51 15.88 10.47 3.34
C ASP A 51 14.81 10.96 4.33
N LEU A 52 15.13 11.00 5.62
CA LEU A 52 14.25 11.49 6.67
C LEU A 52 13.95 12.99 6.50
N ALA A 53 14.94 13.81 6.16
CA ALA A 53 14.74 15.23 5.87
C ALA A 53 13.83 15.43 4.65
N ILE A 54 14.04 14.65 3.57
CA ILE A 54 13.19 14.67 2.37
C ILE A 54 11.76 14.24 2.73
N GLN A 55 11.60 13.17 3.53
CA GLN A 55 10.30 12.70 3.98
C GLN A 55 9.56 13.77 4.77
N LEU A 56 10.22 14.40 5.75
CA LEU A 56 9.67 15.51 6.54
C LEU A 56 9.26 16.71 5.67
N ALA A 57 10.04 17.04 4.64
CA ALA A 57 9.68 18.10 3.70
C ALA A 57 8.41 17.76 2.90
N GLY A 58 8.26 16.49 2.51
CA GLY A 58 7.04 16.00 1.88
C GLY A 58 5.82 16.06 2.80
N MET A 59 5.95 15.61 4.04
CA MET A 59 4.87 15.62 5.04
C MET A 59 4.41 17.05 5.32
N THR A 60 5.34 17.93 5.65
CA THR A 60 5.05 19.31 6.08
C THR A 60 4.75 20.25 4.91
N GLY A 61 5.17 19.90 3.70
CA GLY A 61 5.07 20.74 2.52
C GLY A 61 6.07 21.90 2.49
N SER A 62 7.12 21.86 3.31
CA SER A 62 8.10 22.95 3.48
C SER A 62 9.53 22.40 3.52
N THR A 63 10.50 23.19 3.06
CA THR A 63 11.93 22.93 3.29
C THR A 63 12.45 23.56 4.58
N GLU A 64 11.67 24.45 5.20
CA GLU A 64 11.94 24.96 6.55
C GLU A 64 11.44 23.94 7.58
N LEU A 65 12.30 22.97 7.89
CA LEU A 65 11.96 21.86 8.76
C LEU A 65 12.07 22.22 10.25
N THR A 66 11.09 21.78 11.02
CA THR A 66 11.16 21.67 12.48
C THR A 66 10.26 20.53 12.94
N ILE A 67 10.70 19.79 13.95
CA ILE A 67 9.87 18.83 14.68
C ILE A 67 9.45 19.34 16.06
N ASP A 68 9.90 20.55 16.44
CA ASP A 68 9.68 21.12 17.76
C ASP A 68 8.56 22.15 17.79
N PRO A 69 7.68 22.10 18.82
CA PRO A 69 7.68 21.15 19.93
C PRO A 69 7.24 19.73 19.52
N ALA A 70 8.01 18.71 19.90
CA ALA A 70 7.62 17.30 19.76
C ALA A 70 6.77 16.87 20.97
N MET A 71 5.65 16.20 20.72
CA MET A 71 4.70 15.79 21.75
C MET A 71 4.44 14.28 21.71
N VAL A 72 4.73 13.59 22.81
CA VAL A 72 4.34 12.20 23.05
C VAL A 72 2.91 12.20 23.61
N LEU A 73 2.00 11.57 22.88
CA LEU A 73 0.62 11.37 23.29
C LEU A 73 0.45 9.94 23.79
N LEU A 74 0.44 9.76 25.11
CA LEU A 74 0.37 8.46 25.78
C LEU A 74 -1.07 8.15 26.19
N LEU A 75 -1.74 7.27 25.44
CA LEU A 75 -3.13 6.90 25.69
C LEU A 75 -3.21 5.62 26.53
N ALA A 76 -3.97 5.67 27.61
CA ALA A 76 -4.10 4.58 28.56
C ALA A 76 -5.54 4.04 28.65
N ALA A 77 -5.69 2.71 28.57
CA ALA A 77 -6.97 2.02 28.77
C ALA A 77 -6.77 0.57 29.24
N ASP A 78 -7.77 0.05 29.95
CA ASP A 78 -7.77 -1.35 30.41
C ASP A 78 -8.52 -2.28 29.48
N HIS A 79 -8.07 -3.54 29.41
CA HIS A 79 -8.66 -4.55 28.54
C HIS A 79 -9.36 -5.66 29.31
N GLY A 80 -10.62 -5.94 28.97
CA GLY A 80 -11.38 -7.03 29.60
C GLY A 80 -10.81 -8.43 29.34
N VAL A 81 -10.00 -8.60 28.28
CA VAL A 81 -9.35 -9.88 27.95
C VAL A 81 -8.32 -10.34 28.99
N THR A 82 -7.85 -9.42 29.85
CA THR A 82 -6.92 -9.74 30.95
C THR A 82 -7.45 -10.81 31.90
N ALA A 83 -8.78 -10.93 32.03
CA ALA A 83 -9.44 -11.99 32.78
C ALA A 83 -9.11 -13.42 32.28
N GLU A 84 -8.57 -13.57 31.07
CA GLU A 84 -8.20 -14.87 30.49
C GLU A 84 -6.76 -15.31 30.80
N GLY A 85 -5.99 -14.50 31.56
CA GLY A 85 -4.62 -14.81 31.98
C GLY A 85 -3.57 -14.58 30.88
N VAL A 86 -3.79 -13.59 30.02
CA VAL A 86 -2.91 -13.27 28.86
C VAL A 86 -1.71 -12.36 29.20
N SER A 87 -1.56 -11.96 30.47
CA SER A 87 -0.50 -11.09 30.96
C SER A 87 0.11 -11.65 32.23
N ALA A 88 1.41 -11.43 32.40
CA ALA A 88 2.13 -11.71 33.64
C ALA A 88 1.79 -10.73 34.77
N PHE A 89 1.32 -9.54 34.41
CA PHE A 89 0.98 -8.46 35.32
C PHE A 89 -0.53 -8.40 35.58
N PRO A 90 -0.95 -8.08 36.82
CA PRO A 90 -2.36 -7.86 37.13
C PRO A 90 -2.88 -6.58 36.46
N ALA A 91 -4.20 -6.50 36.25
CA ALA A 91 -4.82 -5.43 35.46
C ALA A 91 -4.67 -4.04 36.10
N ASP A 92 -4.56 -3.96 37.43
CA ASP A 92 -4.38 -2.72 38.19
C ASP A 92 -3.03 -2.02 37.91
N VAL A 93 -2.07 -2.72 37.30
CA VAL A 93 -0.78 -2.11 36.89
C VAL A 93 -0.97 -0.95 35.91
N THR A 94 -2.02 -0.95 35.09
CA THR A 94 -2.32 0.20 34.20
C THR A 94 -2.46 1.50 35.00
N GLN A 95 -3.25 1.48 36.08
CA GLN A 95 -3.43 2.62 36.97
C GLN A 95 -2.13 3.01 37.68
N GLN A 96 -1.38 2.02 38.17
CA GLN A 96 -0.12 2.26 38.88
C GLN A 96 0.92 2.94 37.97
N MET A 97 1.00 2.52 36.71
CA MET A 97 1.89 3.12 35.72
C MET A 97 1.45 4.54 35.34
N VAL A 98 0.14 4.80 35.23
CA VAL A 98 -0.36 6.17 35.01
C VAL A 98 0.05 7.11 36.15
N GLN A 99 -0.04 6.65 37.40
CA GLN A 99 0.49 7.40 38.54
C GLN A 99 2.01 7.63 38.40
N ASN A 100 2.75 6.62 37.96
CA ASN A 100 4.19 6.72 37.76
C ASN A 100 4.58 7.72 36.63
N PHE A 101 3.83 7.73 35.52
CA PHE A 101 4.02 8.70 34.42
C PHE A 101 3.83 10.13 34.92
N LEU A 102 2.77 10.38 35.70
CA LEU A 102 2.44 11.70 36.23
C LEU A 102 3.43 12.15 37.31
N SER A 103 3.94 11.21 38.09
CA SER A 103 5.03 11.41 39.06
C SER A 103 6.42 11.50 38.41
N GLN A 104 6.52 11.48 37.07
CA GLN A 104 7.76 11.58 36.30
C GLN A 104 8.78 10.44 36.54
N GLY A 105 8.33 9.31 37.06
CA GLY A 105 9.18 8.18 37.46
C GLY A 105 9.34 7.07 36.41
N ALA A 106 8.60 7.10 35.31
CA ALA A 106 8.67 6.07 34.28
C ALA A 106 9.79 6.33 33.25
N ALA A 107 10.11 5.31 32.47
CA ALA A 107 11.16 5.39 31.45
C ALA A 107 10.85 6.46 30.39
N ILE A 108 9.59 6.54 29.92
CA ILE A 108 9.18 7.58 28.96
C ILE A 108 9.45 8.99 29.47
N ASN A 109 9.30 9.28 30.78
CA ASN A 109 9.58 10.61 31.35
C ASN A 109 11.07 10.95 31.31
N VAL A 110 11.94 9.96 31.53
CA VAL A 110 13.40 10.12 31.45
C VAL A 110 13.81 10.36 30.00
N LEU A 111 13.31 9.53 29.09
CA LEU A 111 13.66 9.56 27.67
C LEU A 111 13.13 10.82 26.97
N SER A 112 11.90 11.25 27.29
CA SER A 112 11.31 12.46 26.72
C SER A 112 12.06 13.71 27.18
N ARG A 113 12.45 13.79 28.47
CA ARG A 113 13.29 14.89 28.97
C ARG A 113 14.65 14.93 28.26
N ALA A 114 15.32 13.78 28.13
CA ALA A 114 16.60 13.69 27.42
C ALA A 114 16.48 14.07 25.94
N SER A 115 15.32 13.82 25.33
CA SER A 115 15.07 14.03 23.90
C SER A 115 14.27 15.30 23.60
N LEU A 116 14.07 16.16 24.61
CA LEU A 116 13.35 17.43 24.53
C LEU A 116 11.91 17.30 24.01
N ALA A 117 11.20 16.28 24.46
CA ALA A 117 9.80 16.02 24.13
C ALA A 117 8.89 16.27 25.33
N ARG A 118 7.66 16.72 25.07
CA ARG A 118 6.62 16.82 26.09
C ARG A 118 5.80 15.54 26.10
N VAL A 119 5.37 15.08 27.28
CA VAL A 119 4.50 13.91 27.41
C VAL A 119 3.15 14.38 27.92
N GLN A 120 2.08 13.98 27.23
CA GLN A 120 0.71 14.08 27.73
C GLN A 120 0.19 12.68 28.00
N VAL A 121 -0.41 12.51 29.18
CA VAL A 121 -0.99 11.23 29.61
C VAL A 121 -2.50 11.37 29.52
N ILE A 122 -3.13 10.49 28.75
CA ILE A 122 -4.56 10.55 28.44
C ILE A 122 -5.24 9.28 28.90
N ASP A 123 -6.29 9.40 29.69
CA ASP A 123 -7.17 8.31 30.07
C ASP A 123 -8.26 8.12 29.01
N MET A 124 -8.13 7.07 28.22
CA MET A 124 -9.11 6.67 27.20
C MET A 124 -10.11 5.63 27.73
N GLY A 125 -9.77 4.91 28.78
CA GLY A 125 -10.58 3.78 29.23
C GLY A 125 -10.04 3.01 30.43
N ILE A 126 -9.34 3.64 31.35
CA ILE A 126 -8.83 2.96 32.56
C ILE A 126 -10.02 2.48 33.41
N ASN A 127 -9.96 1.26 33.94
CA ASN A 127 -11.00 0.65 34.77
C ASN A 127 -10.92 1.12 36.23
N ALA A 128 -10.80 2.43 36.42
CA ALA A 128 -10.81 3.10 37.70
C ALA A 128 -11.30 4.54 37.51
N ASP A 129 -11.84 5.13 38.58
CA ASP A 129 -12.11 6.56 38.64
C ASP A 129 -10.84 7.26 39.12
N LEU A 130 -10.19 8.01 38.22
CA LEU A 130 -8.91 8.66 38.48
C LEU A 130 -9.06 10.16 38.41
N SER A 131 -8.74 10.83 39.52
CA SER A 131 -8.63 12.28 39.60
C SER A 131 -7.20 12.64 40.02
N ILE A 132 -6.28 12.57 39.05
CA ILE A 132 -4.86 12.84 39.26
C ILE A 132 -4.48 14.11 38.49
N PRO A 133 -3.86 15.13 39.12
CA PRO A 133 -3.40 16.32 38.42
C PRO A 133 -2.48 15.98 37.22
N GLY A 134 -2.77 16.59 36.06
CA GLY A 134 -2.02 16.36 34.82
C GLY A 134 -2.54 15.21 33.95
N LEU A 135 -3.45 14.37 34.46
CA LEU A 135 -4.14 13.37 33.65
C LEU A 135 -5.24 14.04 32.81
N ILE A 136 -5.19 13.86 31.48
CA ILE A 136 -6.25 14.33 30.60
C ILE A 136 -7.33 13.25 30.54
N SER A 137 -8.52 13.55 31.06
CA SER A 137 -9.65 12.62 31.01
C SER A 137 -10.38 12.73 29.67
N ARG A 138 -10.40 11.62 28.94
CA ARG A 138 -11.12 11.40 27.66
C ARG A 138 -11.76 10.01 27.64
N LYS A 139 -12.15 9.52 28.82
CA LYS A 139 -12.57 8.15 29.06
C LYS A 139 -13.86 7.83 28.30
N ILE A 140 -13.85 6.78 27.47
CA ILE A 140 -15.03 6.30 26.76
C ILE A 140 -15.94 5.51 27.70
N ARG A 141 -15.36 4.50 28.38
CA ARG A 141 -15.90 3.87 29.60
C ARG A 141 -14.77 3.20 30.40
N MET A 142 -15.12 2.63 31.55
CA MET A 142 -14.19 1.85 32.38
C MET A 142 -13.89 0.48 31.75
N GLY A 143 -12.73 0.38 31.12
CA GLY A 143 -12.22 -0.84 30.47
C GLY A 143 -13.04 -1.32 29.27
N THR A 144 -12.40 -2.04 28.35
CA THR A 144 -13.13 -2.79 27.31
C THR A 144 -13.79 -4.04 27.91
N SER A 145 -14.77 -4.59 27.19
CA SER A 145 -15.34 -5.90 27.49
C SER A 145 -14.34 -7.00 27.14
N ASN A 146 -14.51 -8.18 27.74
CA ASN A 146 -13.69 -9.33 27.40
C ASN A 146 -14.06 -9.84 26.01
N MET A 147 -13.16 -9.61 25.04
CA MET A 147 -13.37 -9.97 23.63
C MET A 147 -13.56 -11.48 23.38
N THR A 148 -13.28 -12.35 24.35
CA THR A 148 -13.59 -13.79 24.22
C THR A 148 -15.03 -14.18 24.53
N LYS A 149 -15.85 -13.21 24.99
CA LYS A 149 -17.27 -13.42 25.36
C LYS A 149 -18.23 -12.62 24.48
N GLY A 150 -17.73 -11.79 23.58
CA GLY A 150 -18.47 -10.83 22.78
C GLY A 150 -17.55 -9.68 22.37
N PRO A 151 -18.05 -8.57 21.81
CA PRO A 151 -17.20 -7.49 21.30
C PRO A 151 -16.54 -6.71 22.44
N ALA A 152 -15.33 -6.21 22.20
CA ALA A 152 -14.57 -5.36 23.14
C ALA A 152 -15.33 -4.05 23.46
N MET A 153 -15.99 -3.46 22.46
CA MET A 153 -16.82 -2.26 22.57
C MET A 153 -17.89 -2.27 21.47
N SER A 154 -18.89 -1.43 21.58
CA SER A 154 -19.83 -1.18 20.48
C SER A 154 -19.15 -0.48 19.30
N TYR A 155 -19.75 -0.59 18.11
CA TYR A 155 -19.27 0.12 16.92
C TYR A 155 -19.25 1.65 17.13
N ASP A 156 -20.29 2.20 17.78
CA ASP A 156 -20.37 3.63 18.11
C ASP A 156 -19.30 4.07 19.12
N GLU A 157 -18.95 3.22 20.09
CA GLU A 157 -17.84 3.48 21.01
C GLU A 157 -16.49 3.46 20.29
N ALA A 158 -16.30 2.57 19.31
CA ALA A 158 -15.08 2.55 18.49
C ALA A 158 -14.94 3.84 17.68
N ILE A 159 -16.02 4.31 17.02
CA ILE A 159 -16.03 5.61 16.35
C ILE A 159 -15.71 6.74 17.31
N ARG A 160 -16.40 6.79 18.46
CA ARG A 160 -16.19 7.84 19.46
C ARG A 160 -14.75 7.85 19.98
N ALA A 161 -14.13 6.68 20.17
CA ALA A 161 -12.74 6.58 20.58
C ALA A 161 -11.78 7.13 19.50
N ILE A 162 -12.05 6.85 18.21
CA ILE A 162 -11.29 7.44 17.09
C ILE A 162 -11.48 8.96 17.05
N GLU A 163 -12.71 9.46 17.14
CA GLU A 163 -13.01 10.90 17.14
C GLU A 163 -12.38 11.62 18.34
N THR A 164 -12.37 10.99 19.50
CA THR A 164 -11.63 11.47 20.68
C THR A 164 -10.13 11.58 20.40
N GLY A 165 -9.55 10.60 19.71
CA GLY A 165 -8.16 10.65 19.25
C GLY A 165 -7.88 11.80 18.28
N ILE A 166 -8.80 12.05 17.35
CA ILE A 166 -8.76 13.19 16.43
C ILE A 166 -8.74 14.51 17.23
N GLU A 167 -9.62 14.65 18.22
CA GLU A 167 -9.67 15.85 19.08
C GLU A 167 -8.36 16.06 19.86
N ILE A 168 -7.80 14.99 20.45
CA ILE A 168 -6.54 15.07 21.19
C ILE A 168 -5.39 15.55 20.28
N ALA A 169 -5.29 14.99 19.06
CA ALA A 169 -4.27 15.42 18.11
C ALA A 169 -4.52 16.85 17.62
N HIS A 170 -5.77 17.23 17.37
CA HIS A 170 -6.14 18.58 16.98
C HIS A 170 -5.73 19.61 18.05
N ASP A 171 -6.00 19.31 19.32
CA ASP A 171 -5.60 20.12 20.47
C ASP A 171 -4.07 20.26 20.54
N ALA A 172 -3.32 19.16 20.36
CA ALA A 172 -1.87 19.16 20.37
C ALA A 172 -1.26 20.01 19.24
N VAL A 173 -1.78 19.86 18.01
CA VAL A 173 -1.35 20.64 16.84
C VAL A 173 -1.68 22.11 17.01
N THR A 174 -2.85 22.45 17.54
CA THR A 174 -3.27 23.83 17.83
C THR A 174 -2.40 24.48 18.91
N GLN A 175 -1.91 23.68 19.88
CA GLN A 175 -0.91 24.11 20.87
C GLN A 175 0.51 24.24 20.27
N GLY A 176 0.66 24.01 18.97
CA GLY A 176 1.88 24.25 18.21
C GLY A 176 2.74 23.02 17.99
N ALA A 177 2.30 21.81 18.37
CA ALA A 177 3.08 20.60 18.16
C ALA A 177 3.44 20.42 16.66
N LYS A 178 4.72 20.15 16.39
CA LYS A 178 5.25 19.95 15.03
C LYS A 178 5.53 18.50 14.72
N LEU A 179 5.45 17.63 15.72
CA LEU A 179 5.51 16.18 15.58
C LEU A 179 4.73 15.53 16.72
N LEU A 180 3.96 14.49 16.39
CA LEU A 180 3.24 13.67 17.35
C LEU A 180 3.89 12.30 17.46
N ALA A 181 4.41 11.94 18.63
CA ALA A 181 4.91 10.62 18.94
C ALA A 181 3.81 9.80 19.63
N LEU A 182 3.59 8.58 19.16
CA LEU A 182 2.55 7.70 19.68
C LEU A 182 3.06 6.94 20.91
N GLY A 183 2.28 6.96 21.99
CA GLY A 183 2.51 6.15 23.18
C GLY A 183 1.23 5.49 23.67
N GLU A 184 1.36 4.40 24.38
CA GLU A 184 0.24 3.63 24.92
C GLU A 184 0.56 3.06 26.30
N MET A 185 -0.48 2.72 27.04
CA MET A 185 -0.38 1.91 28.25
C MET A 185 -1.67 1.11 28.43
N GLY A 186 -1.57 -0.20 28.58
CA GLY A 186 -2.74 -1.01 28.87
C GLY A 186 -2.40 -2.48 29.05
N ILE A 187 -2.67 -3.04 30.23
CA ILE A 187 -2.49 -4.48 30.41
C ILE A 187 -3.47 -5.22 29.50
N GLY A 188 -2.95 -6.14 28.69
CA GLY A 188 -3.71 -6.94 27.73
C GLY A 188 -3.73 -6.42 26.29
N ASN A 189 -3.28 -5.19 26.03
CA ASN A 189 -3.37 -4.57 24.71
C ASN A 189 -2.54 -5.29 23.62
N THR A 190 -1.41 -5.92 23.94
CA THR A 190 -0.67 -6.74 22.98
C THR A 190 -1.50 -7.92 22.46
N THR A 191 -2.47 -8.40 23.24
CA THR A 191 -3.43 -9.45 22.82
C THR A 191 -4.42 -8.86 21.81
N ALA A 192 -4.99 -7.69 22.10
CA ALA A 192 -5.87 -6.97 21.18
C ALA A 192 -5.14 -6.61 19.87
N SER A 193 -3.93 -6.04 19.95
CA SER A 193 -3.11 -5.71 18.78
C SER A 193 -2.75 -6.93 17.93
N SER A 194 -2.48 -8.08 18.55
CA SER A 194 -2.24 -9.34 17.83
C SER A 194 -3.50 -9.82 17.11
N ALA A 195 -4.67 -9.74 17.76
CA ALA A 195 -5.95 -10.09 17.14
C ALA A 195 -6.27 -9.17 15.95
N ILE A 196 -6.09 -7.86 16.12
CA ILE A 196 -6.26 -6.88 15.04
C ILE A 196 -5.32 -7.20 13.86
N LEU A 197 -4.03 -7.41 14.11
CA LEU A 197 -3.07 -7.69 13.05
C LEU A 197 -3.36 -9.01 12.33
N ALA A 198 -3.74 -10.07 13.06
CA ALA A 198 -4.11 -11.35 12.46
C ALA A 198 -5.29 -11.18 11.48
N VAL A 199 -6.34 -10.46 11.89
CA VAL A 199 -7.52 -10.22 11.05
C VAL A 199 -7.20 -9.31 9.86
N LEU A 200 -6.57 -8.15 10.09
CA LEU A 200 -6.22 -7.20 9.03
C LEU A 200 -5.22 -7.74 8.02
N GLY A 201 -4.22 -8.48 8.51
CA GLY A 201 -3.18 -9.07 7.69
C GLY A 201 -3.60 -10.38 7.03
N GLN A 202 -4.70 -11.00 7.49
CA GLN A 202 -5.07 -12.39 7.19
C GLN A 202 -3.90 -13.35 7.47
N ILE A 203 -3.29 -13.18 8.65
CA ILE A 203 -2.08 -13.90 9.07
C ILE A 203 -2.45 -14.86 10.20
N PRO A 204 -1.89 -16.09 10.22
CA PRO A 204 -2.07 -17.01 11.33
C PRO A 204 -1.72 -16.36 12.68
N VAL A 205 -2.50 -16.66 13.71
CA VAL A 205 -2.35 -16.04 15.04
C VAL A 205 -0.98 -16.37 15.64
N GLU A 206 -0.49 -17.58 15.40
CA GLU A 206 0.82 -18.03 15.86
C GLU A 206 1.99 -17.17 15.35
N ASP A 207 1.87 -16.58 14.16
CA ASP A 207 2.95 -15.80 13.53
C ASP A 207 3.03 -14.37 14.08
N VAL A 208 1.93 -13.85 14.62
CA VAL A 208 1.86 -12.47 15.15
C VAL A 208 2.06 -12.42 16.67
N VAL A 209 1.84 -13.52 17.38
CA VAL A 209 1.91 -13.56 18.85
C VAL A 209 3.33 -13.85 19.36
N GLY A 210 3.92 -12.84 20.00
CA GLY A 210 5.15 -12.96 20.78
C GLY A 210 4.94 -13.48 22.20
N VAL A 211 6.05 -13.77 22.87
CA VAL A 211 6.09 -14.16 24.30
C VAL A 211 5.83 -12.99 25.26
N GLY A 212 5.80 -11.74 24.76
CA GLY A 212 5.55 -10.54 25.57
C GLY A 212 6.64 -10.29 26.63
N THR A 213 6.23 -9.72 27.77
CA THR A 213 7.06 -9.42 28.95
C THR A 213 7.40 -10.68 29.77
N GLY A 214 7.95 -11.70 29.09
CA GLY A 214 8.65 -12.85 29.68
C GLY A 214 7.83 -13.73 30.64
N ILE A 215 7.33 -14.88 30.16
CA ILE A 215 7.14 -16.14 30.90
C ILE A 215 6.91 -17.29 29.89
N ARG A 216 7.37 -18.49 30.28
CA ARG A 216 7.19 -19.89 29.79
C ARG A 216 6.18 -20.13 28.65
N ASP A 217 6.51 -21.07 27.75
CA ASP A 217 5.73 -21.47 26.55
C ASP A 217 4.21 -21.58 26.75
N ASN A 218 3.77 -22.06 27.93
CA ASN A 218 2.37 -22.18 28.32
C ASN A 218 1.54 -20.87 28.22
N VAL A 219 2.16 -19.70 28.44
CA VAL A 219 1.45 -18.40 28.36
C VAL A 219 1.25 -17.96 26.91
N ARG A 220 2.20 -18.28 26.01
CA ARG A 220 2.07 -17.97 24.58
C ARG A 220 0.95 -18.80 23.95
N GLU A 221 0.90 -20.10 24.23
CA GLU A 221 -0.18 -20.97 23.74
C GLU A 221 -1.55 -20.52 24.24
N ARG A 222 -1.64 -20.16 25.53
CA ARG A 222 -2.86 -19.58 26.10
C ARG A 222 -3.28 -18.30 25.36
N LYS A 223 -2.33 -17.43 25.04
CA LYS A 223 -2.60 -16.17 24.33
C LYS A 223 -3.08 -16.41 22.90
N ILE A 224 -2.47 -17.35 22.17
CA ILE A 224 -2.92 -17.79 20.84
C ILE A 224 -4.38 -18.26 20.92
N PHE A 225 -4.67 -19.21 21.82
CA PHE A 225 -6.03 -19.73 22.01
C PHE A 225 -7.05 -18.62 22.33
N VAL A 226 -6.68 -17.67 23.20
CA VAL A 226 -7.55 -16.55 23.57
C VAL A 226 -7.84 -15.65 22.37
N ILE A 227 -6.86 -15.38 21.52
CA ILE A 227 -7.03 -14.56 20.32
C ILE A 227 -7.89 -15.29 19.29
N GLU A 228 -7.62 -16.57 19.02
CA GLU A 228 -8.43 -17.38 18.10
C GLU A 228 -9.88 -17.45 18.56
N LYS A 229 -10.11 -17.67 19.87
CA LYS A 229 -11.44 -17.64 20.47
C LYS A 229 -12.12 -16.28 20.29
N ALA A 230 -11.41 -15.18 20.53
CA ALA A 230 -11.96 -13.84 20.37
C ALA A 230 -12.37 -13.57 18.90
N ILE A 231 -11.54 -13.98 17.94
CA ILE A 231 -11.84 -13.87 16.50
C ILE A 231 -13.05 -14.73 16.15
N ALA A 232 -13.11 -15.98 16.61
CA ALA A 232 -14.20 -16.90 16.31
C ALA A 232 -15.56 -16.44 16.88
N VAL A 233 -15.57 -15.91 18.11
CA VAL A 233 -16.80 -15.42 18.78
C VAL A 233 -17.33 -14.15 18.10
N ASN A 234 -16.44 -13.27 17.64
CA ASN A 234 -16.85 -11.97 17.13
C ASN A 234 -16.98 -11.89 15.61
N GLN A 235 -16.27 -12.74 14.87
CA GLN A 235 -16.21 -12.73 13.40
C GLN A 235 -15.99 -11.32 12.85
N PRO A 236 -14.86 -10.66 13.18
CA PRO A 236 -14.56 -9.33 12.67
C PRO A 236 -14.38 -9.33 11.16
N ASN A 237 -14.98 -8.35 10.48
CA ASN A 237 -14.85 -8.16 9.04
C ASN A 237 -13.48 -7.55 8.72
N ALA A 238 -12.62 -8.31 8.04
CA ALA A 238 -11.27 -7.86 7.68
C ALA A 238 -11.23 -6.59 6.80
N PHE A 239 -12.34 -6.25 6.12
CA PHE A 239 -12.46 -5.07 5.26
C PHE A 239 -13.07 -3.85 5.97
N ASP A 240 -13.48 -3.98 7.23
CA ASP A 240 -14.05 -2.90 8.03
C ASP A 240 -13.16 -2.64 9.27
N PRO A 241 -12.24 -1.66 9.20
CA PRO A 241 -11.32 -1.40 10.31
C PRO A 241 -12.01 -0.96 11.61
N ILE A 242 -13.21 -0.38 11.53
CA ILE A 242 -13.97 0.05 12.71
C ILE A 242 -14.65 -1.17 13.34
N ASP A 243 -15.19 -2.09 12.54
CA ASP A 243 -15.72 -3.38 13.04
C ASP A 243 -14.63 -4.17 13.77
N ILE A 244 -13.41 -4.23 13.23
CA ILE A 244 -12.26 -4.88 13.86
C ILE A 244 -11.95 -4.24 15.22
N LEU A 245 -11.84 -2.90 15.29
CA LEU A 245 -11.61 -2.20 16.56
C LEU A 245 -12.73 -2.46 17.57
N SER A 246 -13.99 -2.44 17.12
CA SER A 246 -15.14 -2.68 17.99
C SER A 246 -15.12 -4.08 18.61
N LYS A 247 -14.75 -5.08 17.81
CA LYS A 247 -14.81 -6.49 18.21
C LYS A 247 -13.61 -6.95 19.02
N VAL A 248 -12.39 -6.62 18.58
CA VAL A 248 -11.14 -7.17 19.14
C VAL A 248 -10.09 -6.10 19.49
N GLY A 249 -10.48 -4.83 19.57
CA GLY A 249 -9.58 -3.71 19.85
C GLY A 249 -9.57 -3.17 21.28
N GLY A 250 -9.01 -1.96 21.41
CA GLY A 250 -8.84 -1.22 22.66
C GLY A 250 -9.17 0.26 22.47
N PHE A 251 -9.61 0.95 23.52
CA PHE A 251 -9.96 2.38 23.43
C PHE A 251 -8.74 3.24 23.10
N GLU A 252 -7.59 2.92 23.67
CA GLU A 252 -6.31 3.56 23.38
C GLU A 252 -5.85 3.27 21.94
N ILE A 253 -6.06 2.06 21.42
CA ILE A 253 -5.71 1.71 20.03
C ILE A 253 -6.58 2.51 19.05
N ALA A 254 -7.88 2.62 19.32
CA ALA A 254 -8.80 3.44 18.55
C ALA A 254 -8.46 4.94 18.65
N GLY A 255 -8.10 5.45 19.83
CA GLY A 255 -7.64 6.82 19.99
C GLY A 255 -6.35 7.12 19.24
N LEU A 256 -5.36 6.21 19.28
CA LEU A 256 -4.11 6.35 18.51
C LEU A 256 -4.37 6.35 17.00
N THR A 257 -5.35 5.57 16.54
CA THR A 257 -5.82 5.60 15.15
C THR A 257 -6.32 7.01 14.78
N GLY A 258 -7.13 7.62 15.65
CA GLY A 258 -7.61 8.99 15.48
C GLY A 258 -6.50 10.03 15.43
N ILE A 259 -5.48 9.87 16.29
CA ILE A 259 -4.30 10.75 16.31
C ILE A 259 -3.58 10.73 14.96
N VAL A 260 -3.37 9.54 14.39
CA VAL A 260 -2.71 9.39 13.08
C VAL A 260 -3.50 10.09 11.98
N LEU A 261 -4.83 9.93 11.97
CA LEU A 261 -5.70 10.52 10.96
C LEU A 261 -5.66 12.06 11.01
N GLU A 262 -5.79 12.65 12.19
CA GLU A 262 -5.77 14.11 12.33
C GLU A 262 -4.37 14.69 12.06
N ALA A 263 -3.30 14.02 12.48
CA ALA A 263 -1.94 14.45 12.18
C ALA A 263 -1.69 14.49 10.67
N ALA A 264 -2.10 13.45 9.94
CA ALA A 264 -2.01 13.40 8.48
C ALA A 264 -2.86 14.50 7.82
N ALA A 265 -4.09 14.73 8.30
CA ALA A 265 -4.96 15.80 7.81
C ALA A 265 -4.37 17.20 8.08
N SER A 266 -3.59 17.34 9.15
CA SER A 266 -2.90 18.57 9.55
C SER A 266 -1.48 18.69 9.01
N ARG A 267 -1.01 17.73 8.21
CA ARG A 267 0.36 17.66 7.68
C ARG A 267 1.45 17.68 8.76
N VAL A 268 1.16 17.04 9.90
CA VAL A 268 2.08 16.88 11.02
C VAL A 268 2.65 15.46 11.02
N PRO A 269 3.98 15.27 10.99
CA PRO A 269 4.61 13.97 11.08
C PRO A 269 4.22 13.19 12.34
N VAL A 270 4.04 11.88 12.18
CA VAL A 270 3.75 10.95 13.27
C VAL A 270 4.89 9.97 13.47
N LEU A 271 5.42 9.90 14.68
CA LEU A 271 6.45 8.95 15.06
C LEU A 271 5.82 7.74 15.75
N VAL A 272 5.87 6.60 15.06
CA VAL A 272 5.34 5.31 15.50
C VAL A 272 6.34 4.62 16.42
N ASP A 273 5.90 4.21 17.60
CA ASP A 273 6.73 3.58 18.63
C ASP A 273 6.96 2.08 18.36
N GLY A 274 6.30 1.21 19.11
CA GLY A 274 6.39 -0.25 19.00
C GLY A 274 5.15 -0.89 18.38
N PHE A 275 4.97 -2.18 18.69
CA PHE A 275 3.95 -3.03 18.08
C PHE A 275 2.52 -2.46 18.16
N ILE A 276 2.08 -2.01 19.34
CA ILE A 276 0.70 -1.55 19.56
C ILE A 276 0.40 -0.29 18.74
N THR A 277 1.30 0.70 18.77
CA THR A 277 1.11 1.96 18.05
C THR A 277 1.23 1.76 16.54
N ALA A 278 2.05 0.82 16.07
CA ALA A 278 2.10 0.43 14.66
C ALA A 278 0.80 -0.25 14.19
N VAL A 279 0.15 -1.06 15.03
CA VAL A 279 -1.17 -1.63 14.72
C VAL A 279 -2.25 -0.55 14.63
N ALA A 280 -2.25 0.43 15.54
CA ALA A 280 -3.15 1.58 15.45
C ALA A 280 -2.91 2.38 14.15
N ALA A 281 -1.64 2.61 13.78
CA ALA A 281 -1.29 3.25 12.52
C ALA A 281 -1.77 2.42 11.30
N LEU A 282 -1.68 1.08 11.35
CA LEU A 282 -2.19 0.22 10.29
C LEU A 282 -3.70 0.39 10.11
N ILE A 283 -4.48 0.41 11.19
CA ILE A 283 -5.92 0.70 11.12
C ILE A 283 -6.15 2.06 10.43
N ALA A 284 -5.41 3.10 10.81
CA ALA A 284 -5.54 4.42 10.20
C ALA A 284 -5.25 4.41 8.69
N THR A 285 -4.24 3.65 8.24
CA THR A 285 -3.96 3.49 6.79
C THR A 285 -5.05 2.71 6.05
N LYS A 286 -5.79 1.82 6.73
CA LYS A 286 -6.92 1.13 6.12
C LYS A 286 -8.15 2.03 6.01
N LEU A 287 -8.34 2.95 6.94
CA LEU A 287 -9.39 3.97 6.87
C LEU A 287 -9.06 5.07 5.85
N ALA A 288 -7.80 5.50 5.80
CA ALA A 288 -7.30 6.53 4.91
C ALA A 288 -5.89 6.19 4.41
N PRO A 289 -5.75 5.56 3.23
CA PRO A 289 -4.45 5.08 2.71
C PRO A 289 -3.34 6.14 2.64
N LEU A 290 -3.71 7.40 2.37
CA LEU A 290 -2.75 8.51 2.30
C LEU A 290 -2.09 8.84 3.66
N SER A 291 -2.69 8.45 4.79
CA SER A 291 -2.10 8.65 6.12
C SER A 291 -0.74 7.96 6.28
N ALA A 292 -0.47 6.89 5.51
CA ALA A 292 0.81 6.18 5.51
C ALA A 292 2.00 7.10 5.18
N GLN A 293 1.78 8.15 4.38
CA GLN A 293 2.83 9.08 3.95
C GLN A 293 3.27 10.04 5.06
N TYR A 294 2.60 10.03 6.21
CA TYR A 294 2.88 10.88 7.38
C TYR A 294 3.48 10.10 8.56
N LEU A 295 3.79 8.82 8.35
CA LEU A 295 4.33 7.94 9.38
C LEU A 295 5.86 7.80 9.30
N ILE A 296 6.52 7.82 10.44
CA ILE A 296 7.95 7.54 10.61
C ILE A 296 8.07 6.43 11.67
N GLY A 297 8.86 5.39 11.39
CA GLY A 297 9.07 4.28 12.32
C GLY A 297 10.24 4.56 13.26
N SER A 298 10.02 4.49 14.58
CA SER A 298 11.08 4.76 15.55
C SER A 298 12.08 3.62 15.68
N HIS A 299 11.64 2.40 16.03
CA HIS A 299 12.50 1.28 16.35
C HIS A 299 11.91 -0.07 15.92
N GLU A 300 12.76 -1.07 15.73
CA GLU A 300 12.35 -2.45 15.50
C GLU A 300 12.20 -3.16 16.85
N SER A 301 10.97 -3.22 17.37
CA SER A 301 10.65 -4.04 18.56
C SER A 301 10.92 -5.54 18.35
N VAL A 302 11.21 -6.25 19.44
CA VAL A 302 11.39 -7.72 19.44
C VAL A 302 10.09 -8.51 19.32
N GLU A 303 8.92 -7.86 19.41
CA GLU A 303 7.63 -8.52 19.18
C GLU A 303 7.53 -9.02 17.71
N PRO A 304 7.22 -10.31 17.46
CA PRO A 304 7.14 -10.88 16.11
C PRO A 304 6.20 -10.11 15.19
N GLY A 305 5.02 -9.76 15.70
CA GLY A 305 4.02 -8.98 14.99
C GLY A 305 4.51 -7.58 14.55
N HIS A 306 5.54 -7.02 15.20
CA HIS A 306 6.01 -5.68 14.85
C HIS A 306 6.70 -5.62 13.49
N LYS A 307 7.49 -6.64 13.15
CA LYS A 307 8.14 -6.74 11.83
C LYS A 307 7.10 -6.87 10.71
N ILE A 308 6.04 -7.62 10.99
CA ILE A 308 4.93 -7.85 10.07
C ILE A 308 4.18 -6.54 9.82
N VAL A 309 3.76 -5.83 10.87
CA VAL A 309 3.02 -4.57 10.70
C VAL A 309 3.87 -3.47 10.04
N ASN A 310 5.16 -3.37 10.34
CA ASN A 310 6.06 -2.42 9.66
C ASN A 310 6.15 -2.70 8.15
N ARG A 311 6.17 -3.98 7.76
CA ARG A 311 6.13 -4.38 6.34
C ARG A 311 4.81 -4.00 5.69
N LEU A 312 3.67 -4.22 6.35
CA LEU A 312 2.35 -3.84 5.83
C LEU A 312 2.20 -2.32 5.69
N LEU A 313 2.81 -1.55 6.59
CA LEU A 313 2.84 -0.09 6.55
C LEU A 313 3.84 0.47 5.53
N GLY A 314 4.82 -0.33 5.09
CA GLY A 314 5.92 0.15 4.24
C GLY A 314 6.92 1.05 4.98
N ILE A 315 6.99 0.95 6.31
CA ILE A 315 7.86 1.79 7.16
C ILE A 315 9.14 1.04 7.51
N ARG A 316 10.27 1.73 7.42
CA ARG A 316 11.56 1.25 7.94
C ARG A 316 11.84 1.90 9.30
N PRO A 317 12.05 1.13 10.38
CA PRO A 317 12.39 1.70 11.67
C PRO A 317 13.81 2.27 11.71
N LEU A 318 14.00 3.38 12.42
CA LEU A 318 15.31 4.06 12.54
C LEU A 318 16.30 3.34 13.48
N LEU A 319 15.78 2.63 14.48
CA LEU A 319 16.60 2.06 15.56
C LEU A 319 16.43 0.53 15.68
N ARG A 320 17.53 -0.18 15.94
CA ARG A 320 17.51 -1.60 16.34
C ARG A 320 18.16 -1.75 17.71
N LEU A 321 17.35 -1.58 18.75
CA LEU A 321 17.79 -1.59 20.16
C LEU A 321 17.14 -2.72 20.97
N HIS A 322 16.45 -3.65 20.31
CA HIS A 322 15.74 -4.76 20.94
C HIS A 322 14.73 -4.34 22.03
N LEU A 323 14.07 -3.19 21.84
CA LEU A 323 13.10 -2.65 22.78
C LEU A 323 11.76 -3.40 22.70
N ARG A 324 11.03 -3.40 23.82
CA ARG A 324 9.67 -3.97 23.96
C ARG A 324 8.90 -3.37 25.14
N LEU A 325 9.27 -2.16 25.56
CA LEU A 325 8.63 -1.50 26.69
C LEU A 325 7.25 -0.93 26.30
N GLY A 326 7.17 -0.29 25.12
CA GLY A 326 6.00 0.51 24.74
C GLY A 326 6.10 1.93 25.27
N GLU A 327 4.96 2.52 25.64
CA GLU A 327 4.87 3.84 26.28
C GLU A 327 5.32 5.04 25.41
N GLY A 328 5.73 4.83 24.16
CA GLY A 328 6.36 5.86 23.33
C GLY A 328 7.88 5.96 23.55
N SER A 329 8.49 4.99 24.24
CA SER A 329 9.90 5.03 24.64
C SER A 329 10.88 4.99 23.46
N GLY A 330 10.61 4.14 22.46
CA GLY A 330 11.38 4.08 21.22
C GLY A 330 11.18 5.32 20.36
N ALA A 331 9.96 5.84 20.30
CA ALA A 331 9.67 7.14 19.68
C ALA A 331 10.51 8.26 20.31
N ALA A 332 10.54 8.36 21.65
CA ALA A 332 11.37 9.35 22.33
C ALA A 332 12.86 9.20 21.97
N LEU A 333 13.40 7.97 21.94
CA LEU A 333 14.79 7.68 21.58
C LEU A 333 15.15 8.05 20.13
N ALA A 334 14.19 8.04 19.21
CA ALA A 334 14.42 8.38 17.80
C ALA A 334 14.40 9.91 17.56
N LEU A 335 13.83 10.71 18.45
CA LEU A 335 13.69 12.16 18.26
C LEU A 335 15.02 12.90 18.01
N PRO A 336 16.15 12.58 18.68
CA PRO A 336 17.42 13.22 18.37
C PRO A 336 17.84 13.03 16.91
N ILE A 337 17.59 11.85 16.31
CA ILE A 337 17.89 11.57 14.90
C ILE A 337 17.02 12.42 13.98
N LEU A 338 15.71 12.50 14.25
CA LEU A 338 14.80 13.36 13.49
C LEU A 338 15.21 14.84 13.59
N ARG A 339 15.62 15.28 14.78
CA ARG A 339 16.08 16.65 14.99
C ARG A 339 17.34 16.93 14.18
N THR A 340 18.30 16.01 14.16
CA THR A 340 19.48 16.08 13.28
C THR A 340 19.10 16.19 11.81
N ALA A 341 18.10 15.42 11.33
CA ALA A 341 17.59 15.53 9.96
C ALA A 341 17.01 16.92 9.63
N THR A 342 16.45 17.64 10.62
CA THR A 342 16.02 19.04 10.43
C THR A 342 17.15 20.05 10.47
N LEU A 343 18.19 19.81 11.27
CA LEU A 343 19.31 20.74 11.47
C LEU A 343 20.35 20.69 10.35
N ILE A 344 20.63 19.50 9.78
CA ILE A 344 21.59 19.34 8.69
C ILE A 344 21.32 20.30 7.51
N PRO A 345 20.13 20.30 6.87
CA PRO A 345 19.86 21.19 5.75
C PRO A 345 19.87 22.67 6.17
N LYS A 346 19.67 22.97 7.45
CA LYS A 346 19.60 24.33 7.99
C LYS A 346 20.96 24.92 8.34
N GLU A 347 21.88 24.13 8.88
CA GLU A 347 23.12 24.60 9.52
C GLU A 347 24.39 24.20 8.77
N MET A 348 24.35 23.12 8.00
CA MET A 348 25.53 22.67 7.26
C MET A 348 25.83 23.62 6.10
N SER A 349 27.10 23.95 5.89
CA SER A 349 27.52 24.83 4.80
C SER A 349 27.33 24.17 3.43
N THR A 350 27.21 24.98 2.39
CA THR A 350 27.26 24.52 1.00
C THR A 350 28.69 24.56 0.48
N PHE A 351 28.98 23.78 -0.57
CA PHE A 351 30.30 23.84 -1.24
C PHE A 351 30.66 25.26 -1.69
N GLU A 352 29.66 26.03 -2.13
CA GLU A 352 29.81 27.43 -2.53
C GLU A 352 30.20 28.33 -1.34
N SER A 353 29.48 28.25 -0.22
CA SER A 353 29.73 29.10 0.94
C SER A 353 31.04 28.77 1.66
N ALA A 354 31.48 27.50 1.61
CA ALA A 354 32.69 27.03 2.26
C ALA A 354 33.96 27.16 1.42
N GLN A 355 33.86 27.62 0.16
CA GLN A 355 34.99 27.78 -0.78
C GLN A 355 35.86 26.52 -0.93
N ILE A 356 35.25 25.33 -0.88
CA ILE A 356 35.99 24.06 -0.96
C ILE A 356 36.25 23.70 -2.44
N SER A 357 37.52 23.69 -2.82
CA SER A 357 37.99 23.27 -4.15
C SER A 357 37.79 21.78 -4.40
N GLY A 358 37.36 21.39 -5.60
CA GLY A 358 37.11 19.98 -6.01
C GLY A 358 35.63 19.60 -6.19
N ALA A 359 34.70 20.46 -5.75
CA ALA A 359 33.27 20.29 -6.04
C ALA A 359 32.86 20.88 -7.41
N LEU A 360 33.66 21.80 -7.94
CA LEU A 360 33.39 22.52 -9.19
C LEU A 360 34.01 21.86 -10.44
N ASP A 361 34.91 20.89 -10.26
CA ASP A 361 35.62 20.18 -11.35
C ASP A 361 35.15 18.73 -11.55
N GLY A 362 34.18 18.27 -10.74
CA GLY A 362 33.64 16.92 -10.84
C GLY A 362 34.60 15.82 -10.40
N SER A 363 35.58 16.10 -9.53
CA SER A 363 36.54 15.10 -9.02
C SER A 363 36.02 14.26 -7.83
N VAL A 364 34.90 14.65 -7.22
CA VAL A 364 34.15 13.83 -6.24
C VAL A 364 32.97 13.15 -6.96
N GLN A 365 33.23 12.03 -7.64
CA GLN A 365 32.22 11.27 -8.41
C GLN A 365 31.64 10.12 -7.58
N GLY A 366 30.43 10.31 -7.05
CA GLY A 366 29.46 9.22 -6.94
C GLY A 366 28.73 9.17 -8.29
N ALA A 367 28.83 8.05 -8.99
CA ALA A 367 28.43 7.87 -10.38
C ALA A 367 27.17 8.66 -10.80
N SER A 368 27.38 9.80 -11.44
CA SER A 368 26.40 10.40 -12.32
C SER A 368 26.38 9.56 -13.60
N ALA A 369 25.36 8.74 -13.77
CA ALA A 369 24.83 8.59 -15.11
C ALA A 369 24.27 9.97 -15.49
N GLU A 370 24.88 10.62 -16.49
CA GLU A 370 24.44 11.91 -16.98
C GLU A 370 22.93 11.93 -17.27
N PRO A 371 22.24 13.03 -16.94
CA PRO A 371 21.50 13.75 -17.94
C PRO A 371 22.36 14.94 -18.34
N GLN A 372 22.66 15.01 -19.62
CA GLN A 372 23.46 16.03 -20.30
C GLN A 372 23.20 17.45 -19.78
N SER A 373 24.26 18.25 -19.74
CA SER A 373 24.22 19.69 -19.54
C SER A 373 23.25 20.35 -20.54
N VAL A 374 22.21 21.01 -20.03
CA VAL A 374 21.52 22.07 -20.76
C VAL A 374 21.52 23.32 -19.90
N SER A 375 22.63 24.07 -20.01
CA SER A 375 22.69 25.48 -19.64
C SER A 375 21.85 26.29 -20.63
N SER A 376 20.58 26.41 -20.30
CA SER A 376 19.63 27.43 -20.74
C SER A 376 18.43 27.25 -19.81
N VAL A 377 17.71 28.31 -19.43
CA VAL A 377 16.32 28.15 -18.96
C VAL A 377 15.69 27.08 -19.86
N PRO A 378 15.19 25.93 -19.36
CA PRO A 378 14.65 24.96 -20.29
C PRO A 378 13.53 25.71 -21.00
N PRO A 379 13.58 25.86 -22.34
CA PRO A 379 12.39 26.30 -23.04
C PRO A 379 11.29 25.37 -22.55
N VAL A 380 10.08 25.89 -22.25
CA VAL A 380 8.89 25.07 -21.90
C VAL A 380 9.07 23.74 -22.61
N PRO A 381 9.37 22.63 -21.90
CA PRO A 381 10.00 21.47 -22.51
C PRO A 381 9.18 21.21 -23.75
N LYS A 382 9.81 21.33 -24.94
CA LYS A 382 9.11 21.17 -26.22
C LYS A 382 8.24 19.96 -25.99
N ARG A 383 6.91 20.14 -25.97
CA ARG A 383 5.98 19.08 -25.59
C ARG A 383 6.48 17.84 -26.32
N HIS A 384 6.98 16.86 -25.56
CA HIS A 384 7.56 15.71 -26.19
C HIS A 384 6.42 15.03 -26.90
N GLU A 385 6.47 15.08 -28.22
CA GLU A 385 5.45 14.56 -29.08
C GLU A 385 6.16 13.92 -30.26
N PHE A 386 5.86 12.65 -30.49
CA PHE A 386 6.28 11.98 -31.71
C PHE A 386 5.81 12.77 -32.93
N GLN A 387 6.56 12.73 -34.03
CA GLN A 387 6.09 13.29 -35.30
C GLN A 387 4.78 12.61 -35.72
N SER A 388 3.92 13.31 -36.47
CA SER A 388 2.59 12.82 -36.85
C SER A 388 2.62 11.41 -37.45
N PHE A 389 3.59 11.12 -38.32
CA PHE A 389 3.79 9.79 -38.89
C PHE A 389 3.97 8.69 -37.82
N TYR A 390 4.81 8.91 -36.81
CA TYR A 390 5.03 7.94 -35.74
C TYR A 390 3.81 7.83 -34.81
N LYS A 391 3.15 8.95 -34.49
CA LYS A 391 1.89 8.95 -33.72
C LYS A 391 0.81 8.14 -34.43
N GLU A 392 0.63 8.40 -35.72
CA GLU A 392 -0.30 7.67 -36.58
C GLU A 392 0.04 6.18 -36.59
N GLY A 393 1.32 5.82 -36.69
CA GLY A 393 1.77 4.42 -36.59
C GLY A 393 1.33 3.74 -35.28
N VAL A 394 1.56 4.39 -34.13
CA VAL A 394 1.15 3.89 -32.81
C VAL A 394 -0.38 3.75 -32.72
N TYR A 395 -1.12 4.81 -33.01
CA TYR A 395 -2.59 4.77 -32.94
C TYR A 395 -3.19 3.80 -33.96
N LYS A 396 -2.58 3.64 -35.13
CA LYS A 396 -2.99 2.65 -36.13
C LYS A 396 -2.78 1.23 -35.61
N ALA A 397 -1.64 0.93 -34.98
CA ALA A 397 -1.42 -0.36 -34.35
C ALA A 397 -2.47 -0.65 -33.25
N ILE A 398 -2.76 0.33 -32.39
CA ILE A 398 -3.76 0.22 -31.32
C ILE A 398 -5.18 0.03 -31.87
N TYR A 399 -5.60 0.84 -32.85
CA TYR A 399 -6.97 0.83 -33.36
C TYR A 399 -7.22 -0.26 -34.39
N GLU A 400 -6.19 -0.79 -35.05
CA GLU A 400 -6.31 -1.82 -36.08
C GLU A 400 -5.83 -3.20 -35.64
N ARG A 401 -5.22 -3.36 -34.46
CA ARG A 401 -4.98 -4.71 -33.93
C ARG A 401 -6.30 -5.46 -33.75
N ARG A 402 -6.31 -6.74 -34.09
CA ARG A 402 -7.52 -7.58 -34.02
C ARG A 402 -7.16 -8.90 -33.35
N ASP A 403 -8.19 -9.50 -32.75
CA ASP A 403 -8.21 -10.92 -32.42
C ASP A 403 -8.34 -11.74 -33.71
N ILE A 404 -7.21 -12.21 -34.21
CA ILE A 404 -7.09 -12.99 -35.45
C ILE A 404 -7.36 -14.45 -35.13
N ARG A 405 -8.26 -15.07 -35.91
CA ARG A 405 -8.69 -16.46 -35.67
C ARG A 405 -8.33 -17.43 -36.80
N SER A 406 -7.67 -16.92 -37.83
CA SER A 406 -7.22 -17.72 -38.97
C SER A 406 -5.84 -17.27 -39.42
N PHE A 407 -4.95 -18.23 -39.62
CA PHE A 407 -3.53 -17.98 -39.86
C PHE A 407 -3.02 -18.77 -41.07
N LEU A 408 -2.00 -18.22 -41.72
CA LEU A 408 -1.23 -18.90 -42.75
C LEU A 408 -0.12 -19.70 -42.08
N LYS A 409 0.18 -20.90 -42.60
CA LYS A 409 1.27 -21.77 -42.11
C LYS A 409 2.68 -21.26 -42.42
N HIS A 410 2.82 -20.09 -43.03
CA HIS A 410 4.11 -19.48 -43.34
C HIS A 410 4.89 -19.24 -42.03
N PRO A 411 6.17 -19.65 -41.94
CA PRO A 411 6.96 -19.45 -40.73
C PRO A 411 7.16 -17.96 -40.41
N ILE A 412 7.32 -17.63 -39.14
CA ILE A 412 7.68 -16.27 -38.71
C ILE A 412 9.20 -16.15 -38.75
N GLU A 413 9.69 -15.06 -39.33
CA GLU A 413 11.10 -14.72 -39.33
C GLU A 413 11.60 -14.52 -37.89
N GLU A 414 12.71 -15.16 -37.53
CA GLU A 414 13.23 -15.18 -36.16
C GLU A 414 13.47 -13.77 -35.60
N GLU A 415 13.98 -12.85 -36.42
CA GLU A 415 14.19 -11.46 -36.01
C GLU A 415 12.88 -10.73 -35.67
N LYS A 416 11.79 -10.98 -36.42
CA LYS A 416 10.48 -10.40 -36.11
C LYS A 416 9.97 -10.93 -34.79
N LEU A 417 10.06 -12.25 -34.60
CA LEU A 417 9.65 -12.89 -33.35
C LEU A 417 10.44 -12.35 -32.16
N ARG A 418 11.76 -12.17 -32.32
CA ARG A 418 12.61 -11.57 -31.29
C ARG A 418 12.18 -10.15 -30.95
N ARG A 419 11.94 -9.28 -31.93
CA ARG A 419 11.46 -7.90 -31.68
C ARG A 419 10.12 -7.87 -30.98
N ILE A 420 9.21 -8.80 -31.32
CA ILE A 420 7.89 -8.93 -30.71
C ILE A 420 7.99 -9.35 -29.24
N LEU A 421 8.82 -10.36 -28.93
CA LEU A 421 9.05 -10.81 -27.56
C LEU A 421 9.82 -9.77 -26.74
N ASP A 422 10.76 -9.06 -27.36
CA ASP A 422 11.50 -7.96 -26.74
C ASP A 422 10.56 -6.81 -26.36
N ALA A 423 9.64 -6.43 -27.25
CA ALA A 423 8.61 -5.44 -26.95
C ALA A 423 7.71 -5.88 -25.79
N ALA A 424 7.34 -7.16 -25.73
CA ALA A 424 6.59 -7.73 -24.61
C ALA A 424 7.37 -7.62 -23.30
N HIS A 425 8.67 -7.91 -23.32
CA HIS A 425 9.55 -7.81 -22.16
C HIS A 425 9.79 -6.37 -21.67
N HIS A 426 9.66 -5.38 -22.55
CA HIS A 426 9.72 -3.96 -22.20
C HIS A 426 8.41 -3.40 -21.61
N ALA A 427 7.41 -4.26 -21.34
CA ALA A 427 6.19 -3.80 -20.69
C ALA A 427 6.42 -3.31 -19.26
N PRO A 428 5.63 -2.33 -18.79
CA PRO A 428 5.66 -1.93 -17.40
C PRO A 428 5.28 -3.12 -16.51
N SER A 429 6.04 -3.31 -15.43
CA SER A 429 5.72 -4.27 -14.38
C SER A 429 5.79 -3.61 -13.01
N VAL A 430 4.80 -3.91 -12.18
CA VAL A 430 4.76 -3.42 -10.80
C VAL A 430 5.99 -3.94 -10.05
N GLY A 431 6.67 -3.05 -9.32
CA GLY A 431 7.92 -3.35 -8.64
C GLY A 431 9.06 -3.83 -9.55
N PHE A 432 8.95 -3.59 -10.87
CA PHE A 432 9.92 -4.03 -11.87
C PHE A 432 10.16 -5.55 -11.87
N MET A 433 9.09 -6.34 -11.66
CA MET A 433 9.21 -7.78 -11.37
C MET A 433 9.29 -8.71 -12.60
N GLN A 434 8.87 -8.23 -13.78
CA GLN A 434 8.72 -9.01 -15.02
C GLN A 434 8.23 -10.46 -14.78
N PRO A 435 7.01 -10.66 -14.24
CA PRO A 435 6.59 -11.96 -13.72
C PRO A 435 6.26 -12.97 -14.83
N TRP A 436 6.39 -12.57 -16.09
CA TRP A 436 6.01 -13.39 -17.24
C TRP A 436 7.08 -14.39 -17.66
N ASN A 437 6.63 -15.50 -18.25
CA ASN A 437 7.44 -16.36 -19.11
C ASN A 437 6.74 -16.56 -20.45
N PHE A 438 7.53 -16.86 -21.47
CA PHE A 438 7.07 -17.07 -22.84
C PHE A 438 7.44 -18.49 -23.29
N ILE A 439 6.47 -19.39 -23.36
CA ILE A 439 6.68 -20.76 -23.86
C ILE A 439 6.24 -20.82 -25.32
N LEU A 440 7.19 -20.95 -26.23
CA LEU A 440 6.95 -21.00 -27.67
C LEU A 440 6.62 -22.44 -28.10
N VAL A 441 5.36 -22.70 -28.43
CA VAL A 441 4.91 -24.02 -28.91
C VAL A 441 4.87 -24.04 -30.43
N GLN A 442 5.86 -24.70 -31.04
CA GLN A 442 5.96 -24.91 -32.49
C GLN A 442 5.58 -26.33 -32.92
N SER A 443 5.66 -27.31 -32.01
CA SER A 443 5.35 -28.71 -32.30
C SER A 443 3.89 -28.88 -32.72
N ASP A 444 3.66 -29.40 -33.93
CA ASP A 444 2.31 -29.68 -34.43
C ASP A 444 1.56 -30.67 -33.53
N SER A 445 2.25 -31.65 -32.94
CA SER A 445 1.64 -32.59 -31.99
C SER A 445 1.15 -31.89 -30.72
N ILE A 446 1.94 -30.96 -30.15
CA ILE A 446 1.54 -30.24 -28.94
C ILE A 446 0.42 -29.24 -29.27
N LYS A 447 0.52 -28.53 -30.41
CA LYS A 447 -0.55 -27.63 -30.88
C LYS A 447 -1.86 -28.39 -31.11
N GLN A 448 -1.81 -29.61 -31.64
CA GLN A 448 -3.00 -30.44 -31.82
C GLN A 448 -3.62 -30.81 -30.47
N GLN A 449 -2.80 -31.21 -29.48
CA GLN A 449 -3.31 -31.53 -28.14
C GLN A 449 -3.92 -30.30 -27.44
N LEU A 450 -3.28 -29.13 -27.53
CA LEU A 450 -3.86 -27.86 -27.03
C LEU A 450 -5.19 -27.54 -27.71
N HIS A 451 -5.27 -27.72 -29.03
CA HIS A 451 -6.48 -27.51 -29.80
C HIS A 451 -7.62 -28.44 -29.35
N ASP A 452 -7.34 -29.72 -29.13
CA ASP A 452 -8.36 -30.70 -28.74
C ASP A 452 -8.90 -30.41 -27.34
N MET A 453 -8.02 -30.01 -26.40
CA MET A 453 -8.41 -29.55 -25.06
C MET A 453 -9.30 -28.31 -25.12
N VAL A 454 -8.90 -27.30 -25.90
CA VAL A 454 -9.69 -26.07 -26.09
C VAL A 454 -11.04 -26.37 -26.75
N SER A 455 -11.05 -27.20 -27.79
CA SER A 455 -12.26 -27.58 -28.51
C SER A 455 -13.28 -28.26 -27.61
N LYS A 456 -12.82 -29.14 -26.71
CA LYS A 456 -13.65 -29.79 -25.70
C LYS A 456 -14.31 -28.77 -24.76
N GLU A 457 -13.54 -27.79 -24.25
CA GLU A 457 -14.09 -26.76 -23.35
C GLU A 457 -15.04 -25.80 -24.06
N VAL A 458 -14.79 -25.45 -25.34
CA VAL A 458 -15.74 -24.66 -26.16
C VAL A 458 -17.08 -25.38 -26.32
N GLN A 459 -17.07 -26.71 -26.55
CA GLN A 459 -18.30 -27.50 -26.65
C GLN A 459 -19.09 -27.50 -25.32
N ILE A 460 -18.39 -27.64 -24.19
CA ILE A 460 -19.01 -27.60 -22.86
C ILE A 460 -19.60 -26.21 -22.59
N ALA A 461 -18.83 -25.15 -22.83
CA ALA A 461 -19.24 -23.77 -22.59
C ALA A 461 -20.41 -23.33 -23.48
N GLY A 462 -20.51 -23.87 -24.70
CA GLY A 462 -21.61 -23.61 -25.62
C GLY A 462 -22.99 -24.01 -25.07
N ASN A 463 -23.05 -24.99 -24.17
CA ASN A 463 -24.31 -25.45 -23.56
C ASN A 463 -24.90 -24.44 -22.57
N TYR A 464 -24.15 -23.41 -22.15
CA TYR A 464 -24.61 -22.39 -21.22
C TYR A 464 -25.24 -21.16 -21.89
N PHE A 465 -25.21 -21.08 -23.23
CA PHE A 465 -25.82 -19.97 -23.96
C PHE A 465 -27.19 -20.35 -24.50
N GLU A 466 -28.15 -19.44 -24.41
CA GLU A 466 -29.50 -19.57 -24.97
C GLU A 466 -29.71 -18.63 -26.16
N GLY A 467 -30.70 -18.94 -27.02
CA GLY A 467 -31.11 -18.09 -28.15
C GLY A 467 -30.01 -17.88 -29.21
N HIS A 468 -29.98 -16.70 -29.82
CA HIS A 468 -29.07 -16.38 -30.94
C HIS A 468 -27.57 -16.52 -30.58
N ARG A 469 -27.21 -16.40 -29.29
CA ARG A 469 -25.83 -16.58 -28.83
C ARG A 469 -25.39 -18.05 -28.81
N ALA A 470 -26.31 -18.98 -28.59
CA ALA A 470 -26.06 -20.42 -28.66
C ALA A 470 -25.66 -20.87 -30.07
N GLU A 471 -26.17 -20.22 -31.12
CA GLU A 471 -25.86 -20.52 -32.51
C GLU A 471 -24.53 -19.92 -32.99
N LEU A 472 -24.09 -18.82 -32.37
CA LEU A 472 -22.87 -18.10 -32.72
C LEU A 472 -21.64 -18.63 -31.96
N TYR A 473 -21.81 -19.06 -30.71
CA TYR A 473 -20.70 -19.41 -29.83
C TYR A 473 -19.87 -20.62 -30.31
N PRO A 474 -20.47 -21.74 -30.78
CA PRO A 474 -19.70 -22.86 -31.33
C PRO A 474 -18.98 -22.54 -32.66
N LYS A 475 -19.37 -21.46 -33.35
CA LYS A 475 -18.74 -21.03 -34.62
C LYS A 475 -17.49 -20.17 -34.40
N LEU A 476 -17.17 -19.82 -33.15
CA LEU A 476 -15.93 -19.11 -32.80
C LEU A 476 -14.75 -20.09 -32.97
N LYS A 477 -14.19 -20.13 -34.18
CA LYS A 477 -13.10 -21.06 -34.57
C LYS A 477 -11.90 -20.94 -33.61
N VAL A 478 -11.50 -22.09 -33.04
CA VAL A 478 -10.25 -22.27 -32.26
C VAL A 478 -9.12 -22.90 -33.08
N GLN A 479 -9.37 -23.08 -34.38
CA GLN A 479 -8.43 -23.65 -35.36
C GLN A 479 -7.11 -22.88 -35.45
N GLY A 480 -7.11 -21.60 -35.05
CA GLY A 480 -5.94 -20.73 -35.04
C GLY A 480 -4.73 -21.32 -34.29
N ILE A 481 -4.95 -22.14 -33.26
CA ILE A 481 -3.87 -22.82 -32.50
C ILE A 481 -3.02 -23.69 -33.42
N VAL A 482 -3.67 -24.45 -34.32
CA VAL A 482 -2.99 -25.40 -35.22
C VAL A 482 -2.49 -24.69 -36.48
N GLU A 483 -3.25 -23.72 -36.98
CA GLU A 483 -2.89 -22.96 -38.19
C GLU A 483 -1.68 -22.06 -37.99
N ALA A 484 -1.57 -21.43 -36.81
CA ALA A 484 -0.48 -20.54 -36.52
C ALA A 484 0.87 -21.29 -36.47
N PRO A 485 1.94 -20.72 -37.03
CA PRO A 485 3.29 -21.29 -36.91
C PRO A 485 3.74 -21.36 -35.45
N ILE A 486 3.29 -20.43 -34.58
CA ILE A 486 3.61 -20.40 -33.15
C ILE A 486 2.33 -20.25 -32.34
N THR A 487 2.17 -21.12 -31.33
CA THR A 487 1.27 -20.86 -30.19
C THR A 487 2.13 -20.51 -28.99
N LEU A 488 1.96 -19.30 -28.46
CA LEU A 488 2.70 -18.81 -27.30
C LEU A 488 1.86 -18.98 -26.03
N CYS A 489 2.38 -19.72 -25.05
CA CYS A 489 1.81 -19.72 -23.71
C CYS A 489 2.53 -18.68 -22.86
N VAL A 490 1.79 -17.66 -22.42
CA VAL A 490 2.28 -16.61 -21.52
C VAL A 490 1.86 -16.97 -20.10
N THR A 491 2.81 -17.02 -19.18
CA THR A 491 2.55 -17.38 -17.78
C THR A 491 2.72 -16.20 -16.84
N ASN A 492 2.25 -16.34 -15.61
CA ASN A 492 2.56 -15.49 -14.46
C ASN A 492 3.28 -16.34 -13.41
N ASP A 493 4.47 -15.91 -12.99
CA ASP A 493 5.24 -16.48 -11.89
C ASP A 493 5.10 -15.57 -10.66
N PRO A 494 4.15 -15.85 -9.76
CA PRO A 494 3.89 -15.01 -8.58
C PRO A 494 5.02 -15.08 -7.54
N THR A 495 5.99 -15.98 -7.74
CA THR A 495 7.15 -16.16 -6.84
C THR A 495 8.38 -15.38 -7.29
N ARG A 496 8.33 -14.78 -8.49
CA ARG A 496 9.43 -13.98 -9.04
C ARG A 496 9.71 -12.76 -8.15
N ASP A 497 11.01 -12.51 -7.96
CA ASP A 497 11.55 -11.49 -7.05
C ASP A 497 11.14 -11.65 -5.57
N GLY A 498 10.80 -12.88 -5.18
CA GLY A 498 10.54 -13.26 -3.80
C GLY A 498 9.19 -12.76 -3.29
N THR A 499 9.07 -12.63 -1.96
CA THR A 499 7.79 -12.33 -1.29
C THR A 499 7.49 -10.83 -1.14
N HIS A 500 8.40 -9.95 -1.55
CA HIS A 500 8.33 -8.51 -1.28
C HIS A 500 8.59 -7.66 -2.52
N VAL A 501 7.62 -7.65 -3.43
CA VAL A 501 7.66 -6.82 -4.63
C VAL A 501 6.86 -5.54 -4.38
N LEU A 502 7.47 -4.38 -4.65
CA LEU A 502 6.85 -3.06 -4.48
C LEU A 502 5.51 -3.00 -5.24
N GLY A 503 4.43 -2.63 -4.56
CA GLY A 503 3.07 -2.55 -5.12
C GLY A 503 2.28 -3.87 -5.09
N ARG A 504 2.93 -5.01 -5.35
CA ARG A 504 2.26 -6.34 -5.32
C ARG A 504 1.81 -6.76 -3.94
N ASN A 505 2.54 -6.37 -2.90
CA ASN A 505 2.17 -6.69 -1.51
C ASN A 505 0.80 -6.13 -1.11
N THR A 506 0.38 -5.02 -1.72
CA THR A 506 -0.90 -4.36 -1.42
C THR A 506 -2.01 -4.83 -2.35
N ILE A 507 -1.67 -5.13 -3.61
CA ILE A 507 -2.60 -5.60 -4.65
C ILE A 507 -1.94 -6.81 -5.34
N PRO A 508 -2.18 -8.04 -4.84
CA PRO A 508 -1.51 -9.24 -5.33
C PRO A 508 -1.65 -9.44 -6.84
N GLU A 509 -2.80 -9.10 -7.41
CA GLU A 509 -3.14 -9.29 -8.83
C GLU A 509 -2.32 -8.43 -9.80
N THR A 510 -1.51 -7.50 -9.27
CA THR A 510 -0.62 -6.66 -10.08
C THR A 510 0.46 -7.45 -10.82
N ASP A 511 0.72 -8.69 -10.41
CA ASP A 511 1.54 -9.63 -11.17
C ASP A 511 0.87 -9.97 -12.52
N VAL A 512 -0.37 -10.44 -12.51
CA VAL A 512 -1.17 -10.74 -13.70
C VAL A 512 -1.41 -9.47 -14.52
N TYR A 513 -1.65 -8.31 -13.88
CA TYR A 513 -1.78 -7.04 -14.63
C TYR A 513 -0.50 -6.70 -15.40
N SER A 514 0.67 -6.95 -14.81
CA SER A 514 1.96 -6.78 -15.48
C SER A 514 2.09 -7.73 -16.68
N VAL A 515 1.65 -8.99 -16.54
CA VAL A 515 1.60 -9.95 -17.66
C VAL A 515 0.67 -9.47 -18.78
N VAL A 516 -0.50 -8.90 -18.45
CA VAL A 516 -1.44 -8.37 -19.45
C VAL A 516 -0.84 -7.19 -20.21
N CYS A 517 -0.06 -6.31 -19.56
CA CYS A 517 0.69 -5.25 -20.23
C CYS A 517 1.72 -5.82 -21.22
N ALA A 518 2.43 -6.89 -20.86
CA ALA A 518 3.36 -7.59 -21.75
C ALA A 518 2.64 -8.17 -22.98
N ILE A 519 1.46 -8.75 -22.79
CA ILE A 519 0.65 -9.27 -23.89
C ILE A 519 0.17 -8.13 -24.82
N GLU A 520 -0.23 -6.98 -24.27
CA GLU A 520 -0.65 -5.83 -25.10
C GLU A 520 0.52 -5.32 -25.95
N ASN A 521 1.71 -5.13 -25.36
CA ASN A 521 2.90 -4.71 -26.11
C ASN A 521 3.25 -5.71 -27.23
N LEU A 522 3.18 -7.02 -26.92
CA LEU A 522 3.37 -8.09 -27.90
C LEU A 522 2.40 -7.94 -29.08
N TRP A 523 1.13 -7.68 -28.79
CA TRP A 523 0.07 -7.58 -29.80
C TRP A 523 0.26 -6.35 -30.70
N LEU A 524 0.65 -5.21 -30.13
CA LEU A 524 0.94 -3.99 -30.85
C LEU A 524 2.18 -4.14 -31.74
N ALA A 525 3.25 -4.75 -31.21
CA ALA A 525 4.46 -5.04 -31.97
C ALA A 525 4.19 -6.03 -33.12
N ALA A 526 3.44 -7.10 -32.86
CA ALA A 526 3.04 -8.05 -33.89
C ALA A 526 2.24 -7.37 -35.01
N ARG A 527 1.29 -6.49 -34.67
CA ARG A 527 0.54 -5.72 -35.66
C ARG A 527 1.46 -4.84 -36.51
N ALA A 528 2.44 -4.18 -35.89
CA ALA A 528 3.43 -3.35 -36.59
C ALA A 528 4.35 -4.17 -37.53
N GLU A 529 4.70 -5.41 -37.13
CA GLU A 529 5.51 -6.35 -37.92
C GLU A 529 4.72 -7.09 -39.02
N GLY A 530 3.42 -6.81 -39.14
CA GLY A 530 2.52 -7.40 -40.14
C GLY A 530 1.94 -8.76 -39.76
N LEU A 531 2.01 -9.14 -38.48
CA LEU A 531 1.53 -10.41 -37.94
C LEU A 531 0.19 -10.24 -37.21
N GLY A 532 -0.61 -11.29 -37.25
CA GLY A 532 -1.81 -11.44 -36.45
C GLY A 532 -1.50 -12.08 -35.10
N VAL A 533 -2.32 -11.76 -34.10
CA VAL A 533 -2.36 -12.47 -32.83
C VAL A 533 -3.81 -12.83 -32.50
N GLY A 534 -4.03 -14.04 -32.05
CA GLY A 534 -5.33 -14.56 -31.61
C GLY A 534 -5.26 -14.99 -30.15
N TRP A 535 -6.16 -14.49 -29.31
CA TRP A 535 -6.21 -14.87 -27.90
C TRP A 535 -7.22 -16.00 -27.72
N VAL A 536 -6.74 -17.15 -27.24
CA VAL A 536 -7.61 -18.27 -26.84
C VAL A 536 -7.83 -18.20 -25.33
N SER A 537 -9.10 -18.19 -24.90
CA SER A 537 -9.48 -18.07 -23.48
C SER A 537 -10.37 -19.22 -22.99
N PHE A 538 -10.54 -20.27 -23.79
CA PHE A 538 -11.43 -21.40 -23.51
C PHE A 538 -10.64 -22.65 -23.19
N TYR A 539 -10.02 -22.72 -22.01
CA TYR A 539 -9.31 -23.90 -21.54
C TYR A 539 -9.25 -23.95 -20.01
N LYS A 540 -9.06 -25.15 -19.47
CA LYS A 540 -8.67 -25.34 -18.07
C LYS A 540 -7.17 -25.14 -17.94
N LYS A 541 -6.76 -24.24 -17.05
CA LYS A 541 -5.35 -23.94 -16.83
C LYS A 541 -4.53 -25.17 -16.44
N GLU A 542 -5.13 -26.09 -15.69
CA GLU A 542 -4.45 -27.30 -15.23
C GLU A 542 -4.05 -28.25 -16.37
N ASP A 543 -4.92 -28.41 -17.38
CA ASP A 543 -4.61 -29.24 -18.55
C ASP A 543 -3.42 -28.66 -19.33
N VAL A 544 -3.37 -27.33 -19.47
CA VAL A 544 -2.24 -26.62 -20.09
C VAL A 544 -0.97 -26.78 -19.26
N ARG A 545 -1.06 -26.73 -17.92
CA ARG A 545 0.10 -26.96 -17.04
C ARG A 545 0.68 -28.35 -17.22
N GLN A 546 -0.17 -29.37 -17.21
CA GLN A 546 0.26 -30.75 -17.38
C GLN A 546 0.89 -30.99 -18.75
N LEU A 547 0.26 -30.49 -19.82
CA LEU A 547 0.76 -30.66 -21.18
C LEU A 547 2.12 -29.98 -21.41
N LEU A 548 2.29 -28.75 -20.91
CA LEU A 548 3.49 -27.95 -21.13
C LEU A 548 4.55 -28.10 -20.02
N GLY A 549 4.29 -28.94 -19.01
CA GLY A 549 5.19 -29.14 -17.88
C GLY A 549 5.39 -27.90 -17.00
N ILE A 550 4.35 -27.06 -16.88
CA ILE A 550 4.40 -25.81 -16.10
C ILE A 550 4.26 -26.14 -14.61
N PRO A 551 5.16 -25.65 -13.74
CA PRO A 551 5.06 -25.85 -12.29
C PRO A 551 3.71 -25.39 -11.71
N ALA A 552 3.22 -26.08 -10.68
CA ALA A 552 1.90 -25.81 -10.09
C ALA A 552 1.71 -24.38 -9.57
N HIS A 553 2.79 -23.71 -9.14
CA HIS A 553 2.75 -22.33 -8.66
C HIS A 553 2.76 -21.29 -9.79
N ILE A 554 3.06 -21.68 -11.03
CA ILE A 554 3.07 -20.79 -12.19
C ILE A 554 1.71 -20.87 -12.87
N ASP A 555 1.13 -19.71 -13.16
CA ASP A 555 -0.22 -19.60 -13.72
C ASP A 555 -0.16 -19.38 -15.24
N PRO A 556 -0.74 -20.25 -16.08
CA PRO A 556 -0.94 -19.97 -17.51
C PRO A 556 -1.99 -18.86 -17.69
N VAL A 557 -1.55 -17.67 -18.09
CA VAL A 557 -2.40 -16.48 -18.25
C VAL A 557 -3.06 -16.45 -19.62
N ALA A 558 -2.31 -16.77 -20.68
CA ALA A 558 -2.82 -16.69 -22.05
C ALA A 558 -2.20 -17.74 -22.98
N LEU A 559 -3.01 -18.23 -23.93
CA LEU A 559 -2.56 -18.92 -25.13
C LEU A 559 -2.78 -18.00 -26.33
N LEU A 560 -1.69 -17.61 -26.99
CA LEU A 560 -1.69 -16.67 -28.10
C LEU A 560 -1.23 -17.36 -29.39
N SER A 561 -2.10 -17.43 -30.39
CA SER A 561 -1.71 -17.87 -31.74
C SER A 561 -1.07 -16.70 -32.48
N ILE A 562 0.13 -16.86 -33.02
CA ILE A 562 0.88 -15.79 -33.71
C ILE A 562 1.26 -16.26 -35.11
N GLY A 563 0.99 -15.44 -36.13
CA GLY A 563 1.33 -15.76 -37.51
C GLY A 563 0.82 -14.77 -38.54
N TYR A 564 1.14 -14.99 -39.81
CA TYR A 564 0.55 -14.24 -40.91
C TYR A 564 -0.93 -14.57 -41.07
N THR A 565 -1.72 -13.61 -41.56
CA THR A 565 -3.14 -13.81 -41.87
C THR A 565 -3.46 -13.25 -43.25
N ALA A 566 -4.46 -13.82 -43.91
CA ALA A 566 -4.82 -13.41 -45.28
C ALA A 566 -5.32 -11.96 -45.34
N ALA A 567 -6.01 -11.48 -44.30
CA ALA A 567 -6.49 -10.11 -44.22
C ALA A 567 -6.70 -9.67 -42.77
N PHE A 568 -6.36 -8.41 -42.49
CA PHE A 568 -6.74 -7.74 -41.25
C PHE A 568 -8.10 -7.08 -41.43
N GLN A 569 -9.08 -7.49 -40.62
CA GLN A 569 -10.44 -6.97 -40.71
C GLN A 569 -10.53 -5.54 -40.20
N ASN A 570 -11.29 -4.69 -40.89
CA ASN A 570 -11.49 -3.28 -40.50
C ASN A 570 -12.24 -3.14 -39.17
N LYS A 571 -13.05 -4.13 -38.78
CA LYS A 571 -13.81 -4.15 -37.53
C LYS A 571 -13.53 -5.41 -36.70
N PRO A 572 -13.72 -5.37 -35.37
CA PRO A 572 -13.68 -6.57 -34.53
C PRO A 572 -14.71 -7.60 -35.00
N ILE A 573 -14.33 -8.89 -35.06
CA ILE A 573 -15.21 -9.95 -35.56
C ILE A 573 -16.52 -10.03 -34.76
N LEU A 574 -16.45 -9.84 -33.45
CA LEU A 574 -17.60 -9.84 -32.55
C LEU A 574 -18.58 -8.69 -32.85
N GLU A 575 -18.06 -7.54 -33.30
CA GLU A 575 -18.91 -6.43 -33.72
C GLU A 575 -19.56 -6.73 -35.08
N SER A 576 -18.79 -7.27 -36.03
CA SER A 576 -19.28 -7.62 -37.36
C SER A 576 -20.39 -8.69 -37.34
N VAL A 577 -20.35 -9.61 -36.37
CA VAL A 577 -21.40 -10.64 -36.19
C VAL A 577 -22.50 -10.23 -35.21
N GLY A 578 -22.50 -8.99 -34.74
CA GLY A 578 -23.55 -8.46 -33.86
C GLY A 578 -23.51 -8.96 -32.40
N TRP A 579 -22.40 -9.54 -31.95
CA TRP A 579 -22.25 -10.02 -30.56
C TRP A 579 -22.26 -8.87 -29.53
N GLY A 580 -21.65 -7.73 -29.90
CA GLY A 580 -21.59 -6.52 -29.09
C GLY A 580 -20.96 -5.37 -29.86
N ARG A 581 -21.12 -4.15 -29.36
CA ARG A 581 -20.52 -2.93 -29.95
C ARG A 581 -19.66 -2.21 -28.92
N ARG A 582 -18.62 -1.51 -29.38
CA ARG A 582 -17.81 -0.65 -28.52
C ARG A 582 -18.70 0.44 -27.90
N GLN A 583 -18.58 0.63 -26.58
CA GLN A 583 -19.24 1.73 -25.88
C GLN A 583 -18.58 3.07 -26.24
N SER A 584 -19.32 4.16 -26.08
CA SER A 584 -18.75 5.50 -26.22
C SER A 584 -17.74 5.73 -25.08
N LEU A 585 -16.65 6.46 -25.38
CA LEU A 585 -15.64 6.77 -24.36
C LEU A 585 -16.25 7.65 -23.27
N GLU A 586 -17.13 8.56 -23.64
CA GLU A 586 -17.83 9.49 -22.75
C GLU A 586 -18.64 8.75 -21.66
N ASP A 587 -19.22 7.60 -21.99
CA ASP A 587 -19.96 6.76 -21.02
C ASP A 587 -19.06 6.09 -19.97
N LEU A 588 -17.74 6.07 -20.22
CA LEU A 588 -16.73 5.39 -19.40
C LEU A 588 -15.83 6.37 -18.62
N LEU A 589 -16.02 7.67 -18.80
CA LEU A 589 -15.21 8.68 -18.14
C LEU A 589 -15.97 9.28 -16.94
N PHE A 590 -15.34 9.20 -15.77
CA PHE A 590 -15.83 9.82 -14.54
C PHE A 590 -14.84 10.87 -14.02
N SER A 591 -15.33 11.98 -13.47
CA SER A 591 -14.53 13.02 -12.82
C SER A 591 -14.46 12.74 -11.33
N ASP A 592 -13.25 12.59 -10.81
CA ASP A 592 -12.89 12.49 -9.38
C ASP A 592 -13.45 11.26 -8.61
N ALA A 593 -14.70 10.86 -8.87
CA ALA A 593 -15.39 9.77 -8.20
C ALA A 593 -16.27 8.97 -9.16
N TRP A 594 -16.54 7.70 -8.82
CA TRP A 594 -17.39 6.81 -9.60
C TRP A 594 -18.79 7.39 -9.82
N GLY A 595 -19.28 7.34 -11.06
CA GLY A 595 -20.62 7.81 -11.42
C GLY A 595 -20.75 9.31 -11.65
N MET A 596 -19.72 10.13 -11.37
CA MET A 596 -19.71 11.55 -11.72
C MET A 596 -19.23 11.72 -13.15
N PRO A 597 -20.07 12.06 -14.15
CA PRO A 597 -19.64 12.04 -15.55
C PRO A 597 -18.55 13.09 -15.82
N PHE A 598 -17.48 12.69 -16.50
CA PHE A 598 -16.49 13.63 -17.02
C PHE A 598 -16.92 14.12 -18.40
N THR A 599 -16.87 15.43 -18.61
CA THR A 599 -17.18 16.03 -19.92
C THR A 599 -15.96 16.79 -20.43
N PHE A 600 -15.58 16.52 -21.68
CA PHE A 600 -14.58 17.34 -22.35
C PHE A 600 -15.10 18.77 -22.48
N GLN A 601 -14.33 19.76 -22.00
CA GLN A 601 -14.65 21.16 -22.26
C GLN A 601 -14.64 21.37 -23.78
N ARG A 602 -15.79 21.69 -24.38
CA ARG A 602 -15.83 22.17 -25.76
C ARG A 602 -14.94 23.41 -25.84
N LYS A 603 -13.95 23.41 -26.72
CA LYS A 603 -13.21 24.64 -27.06
C LYS A 603 -14.21 25.68 -27.57
N ILE A 604 -14.50 26.68 -26.75
CA ILE A 604 -15.01 27.96 -27.23
C ILE A 604 -13.79 28.68 -27.81
N GLY A 605 -13.79 28.91 -29.13
CA GLY A 605 -12.78 29.71 -29.82
C GLY A 605 -12.05 28.99 -30.96
N ALA A 606 -12.72 28.88 -32.11
CA ALA A 606 -12.09 29.22 -33.38
C ALA A 606 -12.98 30.31 -33.99
N ALA A 607 -12.45 31.54 -34.02
CA ALA A 607 -12.94 32.56 -34.92
C ALA A 607 -12.39 32.25 -36.32
N GLU A 608 -13.27 32.45 -37.31
CA GLU A 608 -13.17 32.26 -38.77
C GLU A 608 -13.13 30.83 -39.32
#